data_AF-A0A952BCZ1-F1
#
_entry.id   AF-A0A952BCZ1-F1
#
_cell.length_a   1.000
_cell.length_b   1.000
_cell.length_c   1.000
_cell.angle_alpha   90.00
_cell.angle_beta   90.00
_cell.angle_gamma   90.00
#
_symmetry.space_group_name_H-M   'P 1'
#
loop_
_entity.id
_entity.type
_entity.pdbx_description
1 polymer ?
#
loop_
_entity_poly.entity_id
_entity_poly.type
_entity_poly.pdbx_seq_one_letter_code
_entity_poly.pdbx_strand_id
1 'polypeptide(L)'
;MKNLRPSEYGIILGQALAWKLGATIGSRVSLVTPQVLFTPVGVLPRSRRFTVVGIFNVDMYEYDSGWALIHIRDAAKLYRLPDQVSGLRLKLDDLDLAPLV
;
A
#
# COMPACT_ATOMS: atom_id res chain seq x y z
N MET A 1 -0.31 -4.01 13.70
CA MET A 1 0.57 -3.02 13.01
C MET A 1 2.05 -3.11 13.41
N LYS A 2 2.44 -3.78 14.51
CA LYS A 2 3.84 -3.91 14.97
C LYS A 2 4.81 -4.61 13.99
N ASN A 3 4.28 -5.28 12.96
CA ASN A 3 5.05 -6.08 11.98
C ASN A 3 5.53 -5.28 10.76
N LEU A 4 5.00 -4.06 10.54
CA LEU A 4 5.46 -3.20 9.45
C LEU A 4 6.60 -2.33 9.97
N ARG A 5 7.84 -2.73 9.70
CA ARG A 5 9.05 -2.01 10.11
C ARG A 5 9.69 -1.30 8.92
N PRO A 6 10.32 -0.13 9.13
CA PRO A 6 10.93 0.63 8.05
C PRO A 6 12.09 -0.15 7.39
N SER A 7 12.16 -0.07 6.06
CA SER A 7 13.17 -0.71 5.20
C SER A 7 13.12 -2.23 5.16
N GLU A 8 12.07 -2.85 5.71
CA GLU A 8 11.90 -4.30 5.69
C GLU A 8 10.98 -4.78 4.57
N TYR A 9 10.26 -3.85 3.92
CA TYR A 9 9.37 -4.18 2.80
C TYR A 9 8.34 -5.26 3.20
N GLY A 10 7.77 -5.12 4.39
CA GLY A 10 6.61 -5.89 4.83
C GLY A 10 5.32 -5.32 4.22
N ILE A 11 4.38 -6.20 3.88
CA ILE A 11 3.04 -5.85 3.43
C ILE A 11 1.98 -6.65 4.18
N ILE A 12 0.87 -6.00 4.53
CA ILE A 12 -0.33 -6.63 5.05
C ILE A 12 -1.40 -6.52 3.97
N LEU A 13 -2.03 -7.65 3.62
CA LEU A 13 -3.07 -7.71 2.60
C LEU A 13 -4.45 -7.94 3.24
N GLY A 14 -5.51 -7.41 2.65
CA GLY A 14 -6.86 -7.87 2.99
C GLY A 14 -7.06 -9.34 2.59
N GLN A 15 -7.95 -10.05 3.28
CA GLN A 15 -8.13 -11.50 3.11
C GLN A 15 -8.53 -11.87 1.68
N ALA A 16 -9.51 -11.18 1.10
CA ALA A 16 -9.95 -11.43 -0.26
C ALA A 16 -8.83 -11.12 -1.28
N LEU A 17 -8.02 -10.09 -1.07
CA LEU A 17 -6.87 -9.78 -1.91
C LEU A 17 -5.77 -10.86 -1.82
N ALA A 18 -5.45 -11.32 -0.60
CA ALA A 18 -4.48 -12.38 -0.39
C ALA A 18 -4.90 -13.68 -1.09
N TRP A 19 -6.18 -14.05 -1.00
CA TRP A 19 -6.73 -15.21 -1.70
C TRP A 19 -6.66 -15.07 -3.22
N LYS A 20 -7.05 -13.92 -3.78
CA LYS A 20 -6.94 -13.65 -5.23
C LYS A 20 -5.52 -13.80 -5.75
N LEU A 21 -4.52 -13.45 -4.94
CA LEU A 21 -3.10 -13.55 -5.27
C LEU A 21 -2.48 -14.92 -4.94
N GLY A 22 -3.23 -15.83 -4.29
CA GLY A 22 -2.68 -17.09 -3.76
C GLY A 22 -1.59 -16.88 -2.70
N ALA A 23 -1.61 -15.74 -2.01
CA ALA A 23 -0.58 -15.33 -1.07
C ALA A 23 -0.94 -15.73 0.37
N THR A 24 0.06 -16.21 1.11
CA THR A 24 -0.01 -16.50 2.55
C THR A 24 1.07 -15.69 3.29
N ILE A 25 1.07 -15.72 4.62
CA ILE A 25 2.15 -15.10 5.40
C ILE A 25 3.48 -15.75 5.01
N GLY A 26 4.48 -14.92 4.70
CA GLY A 26 5.78 -15.34 4.17
C GLY A 26 5.88 -15.35 2.64
N SER A 27 4.76 -15.30 1.92
CA SER A 27 4.78 -15.14 0.46
C SER A 27 5.42 -13.82 0.05
N ARG A 28 6.01 -13.79 -1.15
CA ARG A 28 6.55 -12.57 -1.75
C ARG A 28 5.62 -12.08 -2.85
N VAL A 29 5.18 -10.84 -2.76
CA VAL A 29 4.33 -10.17 -3.77
C VAL A 29 5.05 -8.96 -4.36
N SER A 30 4.75 -8.61 -5.61
CA SER A 30 5.31 -7.43 -6.26
C SER A 30 4.30 -6.29 -6.21
N LEU A 31 4.68 -5.16 -5.61
CA LEU A 31 3.90 -3.93 -5.66
C LEU A 31 4.42 -3.09 -6.82
N VAL A 32 3.54 -2.78 -7.76
CA VAL A 32 3.83 -1.96 -8.95
C VAL A 32 3.15 -0.60 -8.75
N THR A 33 3.91 0.48 -8.87
CA THR A 33 3.36 1.84 -8.81
C THR A 33 3.01 2.36 -10.21
N PRO A 34 1.99 3.22 -10.34
CA PRO A 34 1.63 3.83 -11.62
C PRO A 34 2.66 4.86 -12.13
N GLN A 35 3.68 5.21 -11.34
CA GLN A 35 4.76 6.08 -11.79
C GLN A 35 5.60 5.39 -12.87
N VAL A 36 5.49 5.89 -14.09
CA VAL A 36 6.20 5.42 -15.28
C VAL A 36 7.45 6.25 -15.51
N LEU A 37 8.58 5.59 -15.73
CA LEU A 37 9.75 6.24 -16.34
C LEU A 37 9.68 6.03 -17.85
N PHE A 38 9.63 7.13 -18.61
CA PHE A 38 9.80 7.08 -20.05
C PHE A 38 11.28 6.98 -20.39
N THR A 39 11.65 5.95 -21.14
CA THR A 39 13.00 5.74 -21.67
C THR A 39 12.92 5.56 -23.18
N PRO A 40 14.02 5.75 -23.94
CA PRO A 40 14.03 5.50 -25.38
C PRO A 40 13.63 4.06 -25.77
N VAL A 41 13.77 3.11 -24.84
CA VAL A 41 13.44 1.68 -25.02
C VAL A 41 12.01 1.36 -24.55
N GLY A 42 11.29 2.32 -23.96
CA GLY A 42 9.88 2.18 -23.56
C GLY A 42 9.57 2.63 -22.13
N VAL A 43 8.42 2.15 -21.64
CA VAL A 43 7.87 2.45 -20.31
C VAL A 43 8.32 1.37 -19.32
N LEU A 44 9.09 1.79 -18.32
CA LEU A 44 9.49 0.92 -17.21
C LEU A 44 8.63 1.25 -15.97
N PRO A 45 7.73 0.35 -15.54
CA PRO A 45 6.98 0.55 -14.33
C PRO A 45 7.91 0.36 -13.12
N ARG A 46 7.75 1.22 -12.12
CA ARG A 46 8.49 1.02 -10.87
C ARG A 46 7.79 -0.04 -10.03
N SER A 47 8.56 -1.03 -9.61
CA SER A 47 8.07 -2.10 -8.74
C SER A 47 9.05 -2.45 -7.63
N ARG A 48 8.54 -3.03 -6.55
CA ARG A 48 9.34 -3.57 -5.46
C ARG A 48 8.66 -4.81 -4.91
N ARG A 49 9.48 -5.81 -4.53
CA ARG A 49 9.01 -7.02 -3.88
C ARG A 49 8.82 -6.77 -2.38
N PHE A 50 7.67 -7.19 -1.86
CA PHE A 50 7.31 -7.16 -0.44
C PHE A 50 7.07 -8.58 0.08
N THR A 51 7.30 -8.78 1.38
CA THR A 51 6.96 -10.02 2.08
C THR A 51 5.64 -9.84 2.82
N VAL A 52 4.70 -10.76 2.65
CA VAL A 52 3.43 -10.73 3.38
C VAL A 52 3.69 -11.05 4.86
N VAL A 53 3.49 -10.07 5.74
CA VAL A 53 3.73 -10.19 7.19
C VAL A 53 2.44 -10.21 8.01
N GLY A 54 1.29 -10.17 7.32
CA GLY A 54 -0.02 -10.26 7.93
C GLY A 54 -1.13 -10.26 6.88
N ILE A 55 -2.30 -10.73 7.30
CA ILE A 55 -3.54 -10.67 6.54
C ILE A 55 -4.61 -10.12 7.49
N PHE A 56 -5.43 -9.16 7.04
CA PHE A 56 -6.56 -8.65 7.82
C PHE A 56 -7.89 -9.04 7.18
N ASN A 57 -8.94 -9.08 8.00
CA ASN A 57 -10.33 -9.20 7.58
C ASN A 57 -11.15 -8.19 8.39
N VAL A 58 -11.96 -7.37 7.73
CA VAL A 58 -12.90 -6.44 8.37
C VAL A 58 -14.36 -6.74 8.02
N ASP A 59 -14.63 -7.91 7.44
CA ASP A 59 -15.94 -8.39 6.99
C ASP A 59 -16.64 -7.41 6.03
N MET A 60 -15.85 -6.68 5.25
CA MET A 60 -16.30 -5.75 4.22
C MET A 60 -15.47 -5.98 2.96
N TYR A 61 -16.08 -6.62 1.98
CA TYR A 61 -15.39 -7.14 0.80
C TYR A 61 -14.60 -6.06 0.04
N GLU A 62 -15.13 -4.85 -0.07
CA GLU A 62 -14.47 -3.74 -0.76
C GLU A 62 -13.12 -3.40 -0.12
N TYR A 63 -13.05 -3.40 1.22
CA TYR A 63 -11.82 -3.17 1.96
C TYR A 63 -10.89 -4.38 1.88
N ASP A 64 -11.42 -5.58 2.11
CA ASP A 64 -10.63 -6.81 2.14
C ASP A 64 -10.07 -7.22 0.78
N SER A 65 -10.67 -6.75 -0.31
CA SER A 65 -10.23 -7.02 -1.68
C SER A 65 -9.40 -5.90 -2.32
N GLY A 66 -9.49 -4.68 -1.79
CA GLY A 66 -8.87 -3.50 -2.38
C GLY A 66 -7.66 -2.94 -1.63
N TRP A 67 -7.49 -3.25 -0.34
CA TRP A 67 -6.49 -2.58 0.49
C TRP A 67 -5.26 -3.44 0.78
N ALA A 68 -4.11 -2.78 0.73
CA ALA A 68 -2.83 -3.30 1.20
C ALA A 68 -2.11 -2.22 2.00
N LEU A 69 -1.50 -2.61 3.13
CA LEU A 69 -0.84 -1.70 4.06
C LEU A 69 0.67 -1.99 4.07
N ILE A 70 1.47 -0.94 3.97
CA ILE A 70 2.94 -1.00 4.03
C ILE A 70 3.46 0.10 4.96
N HIS A 71 4.72 -0.01 5.40
CA HIS A 71 5.32 1.05 6.20
C HIS A 71 5.51 2.34 5.37
N ILE A 72 5.21 3.50 5.96
CA ILE A 72 5.24 4.79 5.24
C ILE A 72 6.62 5.12 4.64
N ARG A 73 7.72 4.77 5.32
CA ARG A 73 9.08 4.94 4.78
C ARG A 73 9.36 4.03 3.58
N ASP A 74 8.73 2.86 3.50
CA ASP A 74 8.89 1.96 2.35
C ASP A 74 8.07 2.46 1.17
N ALA A 75 6.86 2.99 1.45
CA ALA A 75 6.06 3.72 0.46
C ALA A 75 6.84 4.92 -0.11
N ALA A 76 7.42 5.77 0.75
CA ALA A 76 8.21 6.93 0.35
C ALA A 76 9.37 6.55 -0.59
N LYS A 77 10.11 5.47 -0.28
CA LYS A 77 11.17 4.95 -1.17
C LYS A 77 10.62 4.47 -2.51
N LEU A 78 9.50 3.75 -2.49
CA LEU A 78 8.87 3.23 -3.70
C LEU A 78 8.35 4.37 -4.60
N TYR A 79 7.70 5.38 -4.03
CA TYR A 79 7.15 6.52 -4.76
C TYR A 79 8.16 7.66 -5.01
N ARG A 80 9.43 7.52 -4.59
CA ARG A 80 10.47 8.56 -4.63
C ARG A 80 10.04 9.89 -3.99
N LEU A 81 9.49 9.77 -2.79
CA LEU A 81 9.11 10.90 -1.93
C LEU A 81 10.03 10.93 -0.70
N PRO A 82 11.34 11.21 -0.85
CA PRO A 82 12.25 11.27 0.30
C PRO A 82 11.75 12.32 1.30
N ASP A 83 11.59 11.88 2.55
CA ASP A 83 11.08 12.70 3.67
C ASP A 83 9.74 13.40 3.40
N GLN A 84 8.96 12.86 2.46
CA GLN A 84 7.68 13.40 2.02
C GLN A 84 6.58 12.32 2.05
N VAL A 85 5.35 12.78 2.07
CA VAL A 85 4.14 11.95 1.94
C VAL A 85 3.36 12.40 0.71
N SER A 86 2.57 11.51 0.13
CA SER A 86 1.70 11.88 -1.01
C SER A 86 0.57 12.83 -0.63
N GLY A 87 0.23 12.92 0.67
CA GLY A 87 -0.81 13.79 1.19
C GLY A 87 -1.08 13.52 2.67
N LEU A 88 -2.00 14.32 3.23
CA LEU A 88 -2.49 14.16 4.60
C LEU A 88 -3.85 13.47 4.58
N ARG A 89 -4.01 12.40 5.36
CA ARG A 89 -5.31 11.79 5.62
C ARG A 89 -5.92 12.44 6.85
N LEU A 90 -6.94 13.25 6.65
CA LEU A 90 -7.68 13.90 7.73
C LEU A 90 -8.88 13.02 8.12
N LYS A 91 -9.19 13.01 9.42
CA LYS A 91 -10.45 12.49 9.95
C LYS A 91 -11.16 13.70 10.55
N LEU A 92 -12.35 13.98 10.07
CA LEU A 92 -13.21 15.04 10.59
C LEU A 92 -14.10 14.46 11.69
N ASP A 93 -14.50 15.31 12.63
CA ASP A 93 -15.48 14.95 13.65
C ASP A 93 -16.87 14.80 13.03
N ASP A 94 -17.17 15.63 12.02
CA ASP A 94 -18.40 15.57 11.22
C ASP A 94 -18.05 15.84 9.75
N LEU A 95 -18.37 14.88 8.87
CA LEU A 95 -18.11 14.98 7.44
C LEU A 95 -19.15 15.85 6.73
N ASP A 96 -20.36 15.95 7.29
CA ASP A 96 -21.52 16.59 6.66
C ASP A 96 -21.53 18.12 6.85
N LEU A 97 -20.65 18.65 7.70
CA LEU A 97 -20.47 20.09 7.92
C LEU A 97 -19.63 20.81 6.85
N ALA A 98 -19.14 20.10 5.82
CA ALA A 98 -18.49 20.72 4.68
C ALA A 98 -19.55 21.41 3.79
N PRO A 99 -19.69 22.76 3.77
CA PRO A 99 -18.61 23.73 3.53
C PRO A 99 -18.67 25.00 4.44
N LEU A 100 -18.72 24.86 5.76
CA LEU A 100 -18.72 25.99 6.71
C LEU A 100 -17.35 26.30 7.35
N VAL A 101 -16.29 25.64 6.90
CA VAL A 101 -14.88 25.86 7.32
C VAL A 101 -13.96 25.91 6.12
#